data_AF-A0AA38AL16-F1
#
_entry.id   AF-A0AA38AL16-F1
#
_cell.length_a   1.000
_cell.length_b   1.000
_cell.length_c   1.000
_cell.angle_alpha   90.00
_cell.angle_beta   90.00
_cell.angle_gamma   90.00
#
_symmetry.space_group_name_H-M   'P 1'
#
loop_
_entity.id
_entity.type
_entity.pdbx_description
1 polymer ?
#
loop_
_entity_poly.entity_id
_entity_poly.type
_entity_poly.pdbx_seq_one_letter_code
_entity_poly.pdbx_strand_id
1 'polypeptide(L)'
;MSAAVSLQTHADPGAEVQGVAANARLAMSGGATYLLAHLSSATPGDLADAIRSFAAGLQDISVNALAGVPNTDPKQAERLSNAETANSRIAELCK
;
A
#
# COMPACT_ATOMS: atom_id res chain seq x y z
N MET A 1 -6.16 -29.42 -34.48
CA MET A 1 -4.89 -28.78 -34.04
C MET A 1 -5.21 -27.54 -33.20
N SER A 2 -5.35 -27.66 -31.88
CA SER A 2 -5.54 -26.50 -30.97
C SER A 2 -5.09 -26.82 -29.54
N ALA A 3 -4.04 -27.63 -29.39
CA ALA A 3 -3.43 -27.92 -28.09
C ALA A 3 -2.04 -27.27 -27.93
N ALA A 4 -1.48 -26.71 -29.01
CA ALA A 4 -0.12 -26.16 -29.02
C ALA A 4 -0.05 -24.68 -28.58
N VAL A 5 -1.17 -23.95 -28.63
CA VAL A 5 -1.25 -22.53 -28.22
C VAL A 5 -1.67 -22.36 -26.75
N SER A 6 -1.63 -23.43 -25.95
CA SER A 6 -1.91 -23.35 -24.51
C SER A 6 -0.64 -23.51 -23.66
N LEU A 7 0.52 -23.76 -24.28
CA LEU A 7 1.76 -24.15 -23.58
C LEU A 7 2.87 -23.09 -23.64
N GLN A 8 2.65 -21.93 -24.28
CA GLN A 8 3.67 -20.88 -24.39
C GLN A 8 3.53 -19.71 -23.41
N THR A 9 2.50 -19.69 -22.56
CA THR A 9 2.39 -18.66 -21.53
C THR A 9 2.50 -19.33 -20.17
N HIS A 10 3.68 -19.21 -19.57
CA HIS A 10 3.96 -19.54 -18.16
C HIS A 10 3.22 -18.59 -17.19
N ALA A 11 2.09 -18.03 -17.60
CA ALA A 11 1.26 -17.11 -16.84
C ALA A 11 0.16 -17.93 -16.17
N ASP A 12 0.38 -18.30 -14.91
CA ASP A 12 -0.70 -18.72 -14.04
C ASP A 12 -1.45 -17.46 -13.54
N PRO A 13 -2.74 -17.27 -13.86
CA PRO A 13 -3.48 -16.07 -13.46
C PRO A 13 -3.51 -15.86 -11.94
N GLY A 14 -3.44 -16.94 -11.16
CA GLY A 14 -3.33 -16.88 -9.70
C GLY A 14 -1.99 -16.28 -9.26
N ALA A 15 -0.89 -16.70 -9.86
CA ALA A 15 0.45 -16.16 -9.62
C ALA A 15 0.55 -14.67 -10.00
N GLU A 16 -0.11 -14.23 -11.06
CA GLU A 16 -0.14 -12.81 -11.45
C GLU A 16 -0.85 -11.95 -10.39
N VAL A 17 -2.03 -12.38 -9.92
CA VAL A 17 -2.79 -11.68 -8.87
C VAL A 17 -2.00 -11.62 -7.56
N GLN A 18 -1.34 -12.72 -7.19
CA GLN A 18 -0.46 -12.75 -6.02
C GLN A 18 0.76 -11.83 -6.19
N GLY A 19 1.34 -11.77 -7.39
CA GLY A 19 2.44 -10.87 -7.73
C GLY A 19 2.06 -9.40 -7.60
N VAL A 20 0.88 -9.01 -8.12
CA VAL A 20 0.35 -7.64 -7.96
C VAL A 20 0.14 -7.30 -6.49
N ALA A 21 -0.47 -8.20 -5.72
CA ALA A 21 -0.68 -8.00 -4.29
C ALA A 21 0.65 -7.87 -3.51
N ALA A 22 1.65 -8.69 -3.85
CA ALA A 22 2.98 -8.61 -3.25
C ALA A 22 3.67 -7.27 -3.59
N ASN A 23 3.63 -6.83 -4.84
CA ASN A 23 4.19 -5.55 -5.25
C ASN A 23 3.50 -4.37 -4.54
N ALA A 24 2.18 -4.41 -4.37
CA ALA A 24 1.45 -3.38 -3.63
C ALA A 24 1.92 -3.30 -2.16
N ARG A 25 2.12 -4.44 -1.49
CA ARG A 25 2.63 -4.49 -0.11
C ARG A 25 4.04 -3.93 0.01
N LEU A 26 4.92 -4.28 -0.94
CA LEU A 26 6.27 -3.72 -1.01
C LEU A 26 6.25 -2.21 -1.24
N ALA A 27 5.40 -1.73 -2.16
CA ALA A 27 5.25 -0.30 -2.44
C ALA A 27 4.76 0.47 -1.21
N MET A 28 3.79 -0.07 -0.47
CA MET A 28 3.31 0.53 0.78
C MET A 28 4.42 0.62 1.84
N SER A 29 5.13 -0.48 2.10
CA SER A 29 6.22 -0.52 3.08
C SER A 29 7.39 0.40 2.69
N GLY A 30 7.80 0.37 1.43
CA GLY A 30 8.89 1.18 0.91
C GLY A 30 8.53 2.68 0.88
N GLY A 31 7.33 3.01 0.39
CA GLY A 31 6.82 4.37 0.35
C GLY A 31 6.69 4.99 1.75
N ALA A 32 6.18 4.25 2.72
CA ALA A 32 6.11 4.70 4.10
C ALA A 32 7.50 5.00 4.70
N THR A 33 8.47 4.10 4.46
CA THR A 33 9.85 4.28 4.91
C THR A 33 10.46 5.52 4.28
N TYR A 34 10.26 5.70 2.97
CA TYR A 34 10.76 6.87 2.24
C TYR A 34 10.17 8.18 2.79
N LEU A 35 8.85 8.24 2.97
CA LEU A 35 8.16 9.42 3.51
C LEU A 35 8.71 9.84 4.86
N LEU A 36 8.88 8.89 5.79
CA LEU A 36 9.41 9.19 7.14
C LEU A 36 10.87 9.61 7.09
N ALA A 37 11.68 8.99 6.24
CA ALA A 37 13.10 9.33 6.10
C ALA A 37 13.33 10.72 5.49
N HIS A 38 12.40 11.21 4.67
CA HIS A 38 12.51 12.48 3.96
C HIS A 38 11.63 13.58 4.55
N LEU A 39 10.94 13.32 5.66
CA LEU A 39 10.13 14.32 6.33
C LEU A 39 11.04 15.33 7.07
N SER A 40 11.15 16.53 6.50
CA SER A 40 12.00 17.59 7.03
C SER A 40 11.37 18.29 8.23
N SER A 41 12.22 18.84 9.13
CA SER A 41 11.77 19.73 10.21
C SER A 41 11.17 21.04 9.70
N ALA A 42 11.39 21.39 8.43
CA ALA A 42 10.79 22.56 7.79
C ALA A 42 9.36 22.31 7.28
N THR A 43 8.88 21.06 7.27
CA THR A 43 7.50 20.76 6.85
C THR A 43 6.50 21.36 7.86
N PRO A 44 5.45 22.07 7.40
CA PRO A 44 4.37 22.55 8.28
C PRO A 44 3.83 21.44 9.18
N GLY A 45 3.56 21.75 10.46
CA GLY A 45 3.27 20.74 11.47
C GLY A 45 2.09 19.83 11.13
N ASP A 46 1.01 20.40 10.62
CA ASP A 46 -0.20 19.68 10.20
C ASP A 46 0.05 18.75 9.01
N LEU A 47 0.85 19.20 8.03
CA LEU A 47 1.28 18.37 6.91
C LEU A 47 2.21 17.25 7.37
N ALA A 48 3.14 17.56 8.28
CA ALA A 48 4.06 16.58 8.84
C ALA A 48 3.31 15.48 9.61
N ASP A 49 2.30 15.85 10.40
CA ASP A 49 1.49 14.90 11.14
C ASP A 49 0.61 14.05 10.23
N ALA A 50 0.03 14.65 9.18
CA ALA A 50 -0.71 13.90 8.15
C ALA A 50 0.18 12.89 7.42
N ILE A 51 1.41 13.28 7.03
CA ILE A 51 2.40 12.38 6.40
C ILE A 51 2.78 11.24 7.35
N ARG A 52 3.04 11.53 8.63
CA ARG A 52 3.36 10.49 9.64
C ARG A 52 2.22 9.50 9.81
N SER A 53 0.98 10.00 9.90
CA SER A 53 -0.23 9.18 10.03
C SER A 53 -0.40 8.27 8.80
N PHE A 54 -0.27 8.83 7.60
CA PHE A 54 -0.35 8.06 6.36
C PHE A 54 0.74 6.98 6.29
N ALA A 55 1.99 7.33 6.56
CA ALA A 55 3.11 6.38 6.55
C ALA A 55 2.94 5.26 7.59
N ALA A 56 2.46 5.58 8.79
CA ALA A 56 2.14 4.57 9.81
C ALA A 56 1.02 3.62 9.32
N GLY A 57 -0.03 4.17 8.72
CA GLY A 57 -1.11 3.37 8.12
C GLY A 57 -0.61 2.41 7.05
N LEU A 58 0.24 2.88 6.13
CA LEU A 58 0.85 2.04 5.09
C LEU A 58 1.71 0.90 5.67
N GLN A 59 2.48 1.17 6.74
CA GLN A 59 3.26 0.13 7.43
C GLN A 59 2.35 -0.92 8.06
N ASP A 60 1.34 -0.49 8.81
CA ASP A 60 0.40 -1.41 9.44
C ASP A 60 -0.33 -2.28 8.42
N ILE A 61 -0.84 -1.68 7.33
CA ILE A 61 -1.52 -2.41 6.26
C ILE A 61 -0.59 -3.46 5.66
N SER A 62 0.64 -3.06 5.29
CA SER A 62 1.59 -3.94 4.62
C SER A 62 2.06 -5.10 5.51
N VAL A 63 2.33 -4.85 6.79
CA VAL A 63 2.73 -5.89 7.76
C VAL A 63 1.59 -6.87 8.03
N ASN A 64 0.36 -6.39 8.22
CA ASN A 64 -0.79 -7.28 8.43
C ASN A 64 -1.09 -8.12 7.19
N ALA A 65 -0.98 -7.53 6.00
CA ALA A 65 -1.14 -8.26 4.74
C ALA A 65 -0.04 -9.32 4.53
N LEU A 66 1.20 -9.05 4.97
CA LEU A 66 2.28 -10.05 5.00
C LEU A 66 1.99 -11.20 5.99
N ALA A 67 1.35 -10.89 7.12
CA ALA A 67 0.90 -11.87 8.09
C ALA A 67 -0.33 -12.69 7.64
N GLY A 68 -0.83 -12.45 6.43
CA GLY A 68 -1.96 -13.18 5.85
C GLY A 68 -3.34 -12.62 6.22
N VAL A 69 -3.41 -11.43 6.83
CA VAL A 69 -4.70 -10.77 7.08
C VAL A 69 -5.29 -10.30 5.75
N PRO A 70 -6.50 -10.77 5.36
CA PRO A 70 -7.12 -10.36 4.11
C PRO A 70 -7.70 -8.95 4.21
N ASN A 71 -7.83 -8.25 3.08
CA ASN A 71 -8.46 -6.92 3.04
C ASN A 71 -9.96 -6.93 3.42
N THR A 72 -10.60 -8.10 3.38
CA THR A 72 -11.99 -8.29 3.83
C THR A 72 -12.11 -8.39 5.36
N ASP A 73 -11.00 -8.52 6.10
CA ASP A 73 -11.03 -8.38 7.55
C ASP A 73 -11.46 -6.95 7.91
N PRO A 74 -12.47 -6.76 8.79
CA PRO A 74 -12.99 -5.44 9.11
C PRO A 74 -11.94 -4.45 9.62
N LYS A 75 -10.94 -4.92 10.38
CA LYS A 75 -9.87 -4.05 10.88
C LYS A 75 -8.90 -3.67 9.77
N GLN A 76 -8.60 -4.60 8.86
CA GLN A 76 -7.76 -4.30 7.70
C GLN A 76 -8.46 -3.34 6.73
N ALA A 77 -9.77 -3.49 6.53
CA ALA A 77 -10.60 -2.58 5.74
C ALA A 77 -10.63 -1.17 6.36
N GLU A 78 -10.78 -1.06 7.68
CA GLU A 78 -10.71 0.21 8.41
C GLU A 78 -9.35 0.88 8.23
N ARG A 79 -8.25 0.13 8.34
CA ARG A 79 -6.89 0.66 8.10
C ARG A 79 -6.74 1.24 6.70
N LEU A 80 -7.25 0.54 5.68
CA LEU A 80 -7.24 1.01 4.28
C LEU A 80 -8.01 2.33 4.16
N SER A 81 -9.23 2.40 4.69
CA SER A 81 -10.05 3.62 4.66
C SER A 81 -9.40 4.79 5.40
N ASN A 82 -8.77 4.53 6.55
CA ASN A 82 -8.04 5.54 7.31
C ASN A 82 -6.81 6.05 6.55
N ALA A 83 -6.08 5.16 5.86
CA ALA A 83 -4.95 5.55 5.02
C ALA A 83 -5.39 6.41 3.82
N GLU A 84 -6.51 6.08 3.17
CA GLU A 84 -7.11 6.91 2.12
C GLU A 84 -7.49 8.29 2.65
N THR A 85 -8.12 8.36 3.83
CA THR A 85 -8.48 9.62 4.49
C THR A 85 -7.25 10.49 4.78
N ALA A 86 -6.17 9.88 5.28
CA ALA A 86 -4.91 10.59 5.52
C ALA A 86 -4.28 11.10 4.22
N ASN A 87 -4.31 10.29 3.15
CA ASN A 87 -3.81 10.69 1.84
C ASN A 87 -4.61 11.88 1.25
N SER A 88 -5.94 11.85 1.35
CA SER A 88 -6.77 12.99 0.96
C SER A 88 -6.45 14.24 1.78
N ARG A 89 -6.22 14.10 3.09
CA ARG A 89 -5.81 15.23 3.93
C ARG A 89 -4.47 15.83 3.50
N ILE A 90 -3.48 15.00 3.15
CA ILE A 90 -2.20 15.48 2.60
C ILE A 90 -2.44 16.28 1.33
N ALA A 91 -3.25 15.78 0.41
CA ALA A 91 -3.56 16.49 -0.84
C ALA A 91 -4.22 17.86 -0.59
N GLU A 92 -5.13 17.97 0.37
CA GLU A 92 -5.74 19.26 0.74
C GLU A 92 -4.74 20.25 1.35
N LEU A 93 -3.79 19.77 2.16
CA LEU A 93 -2.76 20.60 2.79
C LEU A 93 -1.69 21.09 1.81
N CYS A 94 -1.58 20.47 0.64
CA CYS A 94 -0.61 20.82 -0.41
C CYS A 94 -1.18 21.74 -1.50
N LYS A 95 -2.43 22.21 -1.37
CA LYS A 95 -3.03 23.20 -2.28
C LYS A 95 -2.62 24.62 -1.91
#